data_AF-A0A143HLS1-F1
#
_entry.id   AF-A0A143HLS1-F1
#
_cell.length_a   1.000
_cell.length_b   1.000
_cell.length_c   1.000
_cell.angle_alpha   90.00
_cell.angle_beta   90.00
_cell.angle_gamma   90.00
#
_symmetry.space_group_name_H-M   'P 1'
#
loop_
_entity.id
_entity.type
_entity.pdbx_description
1 polymer ?
#
loop_
_entity_poly.entity_id
_entity_poly.type
_entity_poly.pdbx_seq_one_letter_code
_entity_poly.pdbx_strand_id
1 'polypeptide(L)'
;MYTMFTLIITLLLGTFAALIPAAWLAHRVHPLAGIIGWIAVFLMISGPTVIRWLRWRKLPTLADYKSQNPDANTKRGIQCIHCGGKRIRNWGVWNAQDTKRTHICETCNSALYRSYGKR
;
A
#
# COMPACT_ATOMS: atom_id res chain seq x y z
N MET A 1 -12.87 -10.85 -28.90
CA MET A 1 -12.62 -10.11 -27.64
C MET A 1 -13.90 -9.93 -26.81
N TYR A 2 -15.07 -9.66 -27.40
CA TYR A 2 -16.35 -9.57 -26.68
C TYR A 2 -16.86 -10.90 -26.09
N THR A 3 -16.61 -12.03 -26.74
CA THR A 3 -17.08 -13.37 -26.31
C THR A 3 -16.42 -13.88 -25.02
N MET A 4 -15.15 -13.52 -24.78
CA MET A 4 -14.48 -13.85 -23.52
C MET A 4 -14.99 -12.97 -22.36
N PHE A 5 -15.34 -11.71 -22.64
CA PHE A 5 -15.84 -10.78 -21.63
C PHE A 5 -17.24 -11.14 -21.15
N THR A 6 -18.13 -11.57 -22.05
CA THR A 6 -19.48 -12.03 -21.69
C THR A 6 -19.46 -13.32 -20.88
N LEU A 7 -18.55 -14.26 -21.16
CA LEU A 7 -18.39 -15.50 -20.38
C LEU A 7 -17.89 -15.24 -18.94
N ILE A 8 -17.02 -14.25 -18.75
CA ILE A 8 -16.55 -13.87 -17.41
C ILE A 8 -17.71 -13.27 -16.59
N ILE A 9 -18.53 -12.42 -17.20
CA ILE A 9 -19.68 -11.80 -16.52
C ILE A 9 -20.73 -12.84 -16.13
N THR A 10 -21.04 -13.81 -17.00
CA THR A 10 -22.01 -14.87 -16.67
C THR A 10 -21.49 -15.81 -15.59
N LEU A 11 -20.20 -16.15 -15.58
CA LEU A 11 -19.57 -16.93 -14.50
C LEU A 11 -19.55 -16.17 -13.17
N LEU A 12 -19.27 -14.86 -13.19
CA LEU A 12 -19.33 -14.03 -11.99
C LEU A 12 -20.77 -13.91 -11.46
N LEU A 13 -21.74 -13.59 -12.32
CA LEU A 13 -23.16 -13.50 -11.91
C LEU A 13 -23.71 -14.82 -11.37
N GLY A 14 -23.33 -15.96 -11.95
CA GLY A 14 -23.73 -17.29 -11.48
C GLY A 14 -23.16 -17.64 -10.10
N THR A 15 -21.91 -17.27 -9.81
CA THR A 15 -21.31 -17.48 -8.48
C THR A 15 -21.93 -16.57 -7.43
N PHE A 16 -22.26 -15.32 -7.77
CA PHE A 16 -23.00 -14.43 -6.86
C PHE A 16 -24.42 -14.95 -6.55
N ALA A 17 -25.13 -15.51 -7.52
CA ALA A 17 -26.50 -16.00 -7.32
C ALA A 17 -26.61 -17.20 -6.35
N ALA A 18 -25.58 -18.05 -6.26
CA ALA A 18 -25.58 -19.22 -5.38
C ALA A 18 -24.91 -18.95 -4.01
N LEU A 19 -23.87 -18.11 -3.97
CA LEU A 19 -23.11 -17.84 -2.75
C LEU A 19 -23.82 -16.86 -1.80
N ILE A 20 -24.58 -15.91 -2.35
CA ILE A 20 -25.29 -14.90 -1.54
C ILE A 20 -26.40 -15.53 -0.67
N PRO A 21 -27.28 -16.43 -1.16
CA PRO A 21 -28.30 -17.08 -0.33
C PRO A 21 -27.72 -18.04 0.72
N ALA A 22 -26.66 -18.78 0.37
CA ALA A 22 -25.99 -19.69 1.31
C ALA A 22 -25.28 -18.93 2.44
N ALA A 23 -24.59 -17.84 2.12
CA ALA A 23 -23.98 -16.95 3.11
C ALA A 23 -25.04 -16.26 3.99
N TRP A 24 -26.18 -15.87 3.43
CA TRP A 24 -27.31 -15.30 4.18
C TRP A 24 -27.90 -16.30 5.17
N LEU A 25 -28.08 -17.56 4.76
CA LEU A 25 -28.57 -18.63 5.63
C LEU A 25 -27.56 -18.96 6.75
N ALA A 26 -26.27 -19.07 6.42
CA ALA A 26 -25.20 -19.32 7.40
C ALA A 26 -25.10 -18.22 8.49
N HIS A 27 -25.29 -16.96 8.09
CA HIS A 27 -25.28 -15.82 9.03
C HIS A 27 -26.52 -15.79 9.95
N ARG A 28 -27.63 -16.40 9.52
CA ARG A 28 -28.83 -16.59 10.36
C ARG A 28 -28.64 -17.67 11.43
N VAL A 29 -27.82 -18.70 11.17
CA VAL A 29 -27.61 -19.82 12.12
C VAL A 29 -26.51 -19.52 13.14
N HIS A 30 -25.45 -18.80 12.75
CA HIS A 30 -24.35 -18.44 13.64
C HIS A 30 -23.93 -16.96 13.48
N PRO A 31 -24.71 -16.02 14.04
CA PRO A 31 -24.48 -14.58 13.83
C PRO A 31 -23.10 -14.11 14.33
N LEU A 32 -22.59 -14.68 15.43
CA LEU A 32 -21.24 -14.37 15.93
C LEU A 32 -20.14 -14.84 14.99
N ALA A 33 -20.28 -16.04 14.42
CA ALA A 33 -19.33 -16.56 13.42
C ALA A 33 -19.34 -15.70 12.14
N GLY A 34 -20.53 -15.23 11.74
CA GLY A 34 -20.70 -14.29 10.63
C GLY A 34 -19.98 -12.96 10.89
N ILE A 35 -20.16 -12.36 12.06
CA ILE A 35 -19.49 -11.11 12.46
C ILE A 35 -17.96 -11.29 12.47
N ILE A 36 -17.45 -12.38 13.06
CA ILE A 36 -16.01 -12.68 13.09
C ILE A 36 -15.46 -12.83 11.67
N GLY A 37 -16.18 -13.53 10.79
CA GLY A 37 -15.81 -13.68 9.38
C GLY A 37 -15.72 -12.33 8.65
N TRP A 38 -16.72 -11.45 8.82
CA TRP A 38 -16.70 -10.11 8.23
C TRP A 38 -15.56 -9.24 8.76
N ILE A 39 -15.28 -9.29 10.07
CA ILE A 39 -14.13 -8.58 10.67
C ILE A 39 -12.82 -9.09 10.07
N ALA A 40 -12.65 -10.41 9.95
CA ALA A 40 -11.44 -11.01 9.37
C ALA A 40 -11.24 -10.57 7.90
N VAL A 41 -12.29 -10.59 7.08
CA VAL A 41 -12.25 -10.10 5.69
C VAL A 41 -11.90 -8.62 5.64
N PHE A 42 -12.53 -7.78 6.48
CA PHE A 42 -12.24 -6.35 6.56
C PHE A 42 -10.78 -6.09 6.94
N LEU A 43 -10.24 -6.80 7.92
CA LEU A 43 -8.84 -6.69 8.34
C LEU A 43 -7.87 -7.19 7.27
N MET A 44 -8.22 -8.24 6.52
CA MET A 44 -7.39 -8.74 5.42
C MET A 44 -7.28 -7.73 4.27
N ILE A 45 -8.37 -7.03 3.96
CA ILE A 45 -8.42 -6.00 2.90
C ILE A 45 -7.76 -4.70 3.36
N SER A 46 -8.07 -4.23 4.57
CA SER A 46 -7.58 -2.94 5.10
C SER A 46 -6.19 -3.03 5.75
N GLY A 47 -5.79 -4.19 6.26
CA GLY A 47 -4.52 -4.38 6.97
C GLY A 47 -3.30 -3.95 6.16
N PRO A 48 -3.13 -4.41 4.90
CA PRO A 48 -2.02 -3.98 4.06
C PRO A 48 -2.00 -2.47 3.84
N THR A 49 -3.17 -1.84 3.73
CA THR A 49 -3.25 -0.39 3.51
C THR A 49 -2.87 0.39 4.79
N VAL A 50 -3.39 -0.03 5.93
CA VAL A 50 -3.03 0.57 7.22
C VAL A 50 -1.52 0.40 7.49
N ILE A 51 -0.97 -0.79 7.30
CA ILE A 51 0.46 -1.07 7.53
C ILE A 51 1.34 -0.23 6.61
N ARG A 52 0.98 -0.09 5.33
CA ARG A 52 1.74 0.72 4.37
C ARG A 52 1.70 2.21 4.73
N TRP A 53 0.55 2.72 5.16
CA TRP A 53 0.43 4.09 5.66
C TRP A 53 1.24 4.32 6.94
N LEU A 54 1.20 3.38 7.89
CA LEU A 54 1.96 3.46 9.13
C LEU A 54 3.47 3.45 8.87
N ARG A 55 3.95 2.58 7.97
CA ARG A 55 5.36 2.56 7.55
C ARG A 55 5.80 3.89 6.95
N TRP A 56 4.98 4.47 6.07
CA TRP A 56 5.26 5.77 5.50
C TRP A 56 5.30 6.87 6.57
N ARG A 57 4.35 6.88 7.51
CA ARG A 57 4.27 7.89 8.57
C ARG A 57 5.47 7.87 9.52
N LYS A 58 6.09 6.69 9.72
CA LYS A 58 7.30 6.52 10.54
C LYS A 58 8.57 7.08 9.89
N LEU A 59 8.57 7.32 8.57
CA LEU A 59 9.74 7.89 7.91
C LEU A 59 9.92 9.36 8.30
N PRO A 60 11.17 9.83 8.49
CA PRO A 60 11.45 11.22 8.75
C PRO A 60 11.03 12.08 7.55
N THR A 61 10.67 13.34 7.79
CA THR A 61 10.51 14.28 6.67
C THR A 61 11.86 14.58 6.04
N LEU A 62 11.86 15.19 4.86
CA LEU A 62 13.10 15.59 4.20
C LEU A 62 13.96 16.52 5.07
N ALA A 63 13.32 17.46 5.77
CA ALA A 63 14.00 18.38 6.66
C ALA A 63 14.61 17.63 7.86
N ASP A 64 13.84 16.74 8.49
CA ASP A 64 14.31 15.92 9.61
C ASP A 64 15.46 14.99 9.20
N TYR A 65 15.38 14.39 8.01
CA TYR A 65 16.42 13.52 7.51
C TYR A 65 17.74 14.26 7.32
N LYS A 66 17.69 15.51 6.82
CA LYS A 66 18.87 16.37 6.66
C LYS A 66 19.42 16.85 8.00
N SER A 67 18.56 17.17 8.97
CA SER A 67 19.02 17.61 10.30
C SER A 67 19.66 16.48 11.09
N GLN A 68 19.13 15.26 10.98
CA GLN A 68 19.68 14.08 11.63
C GLN A 68 20.95 13.54 10.93
N ASN A 69 21.11 13.81 9.64
CA ASN A 69 22.20 13.30 8.82
C ASN A 69 22.82 14.43 7.97
N PRO A 70 23.61 15.33 8.58
CA PRO A 70 24.22 16.45 7.85
C PRO A 70 25.13 15.97 6.70
N ASP A 71 25.82 14.84 6.88
CA ASP A 71 26.70 14.22 5.86
C ASP A 71 25.93 13.63 4.67
N ALA A 72 24.62 13.40 4.81
CA ALA A 72 23.78 12.95 3.71
C ALA A 72 23.44 14.09 2.73
N ASN A 73 23.68 15.36 3.11
CA ASN A 73 23.38 16.52 2.30
C ASN A 73 24.63 16.98 1.54
N THR A 74 24.77 16.53 0.29
CA THR A 74 25.92 16.89 -0.56
C THR A 74 25.60 18.09 -1.46
N LYS A 75 26.62 18.76 -2.00
CA LYS A 75 26.46 19.84 -2.99
C LYS A 75 25.65 19.44 -4.24
N ARG A 76 25.55 18.14 -4.53
CA ARG A 76 24.82 17.59 -5.70
C ARG A 76 23.44 17.01 -5.33
N GLY A 77 23.01 17.14 -4.09
CA GLY A 77 21.74 16.58 -3.59
C GLY A 77 21.94 15.59 -2.44
N ILE A 78 20.91 14.78 -2.20
CA ILE A 78 20.86 13.87 -1.05
C ILE A 78 21.45 12.53 -1.41
N GLN A 79 22.25 11.96 -0.50
CA GLN A 79 22.76 10.60 -0.61
C GLN A 79 22.15 9.69 0.47
N CYS A 80 22.15 8.39 0.18
CA CYS A 80 21.78 7.37 1.15
C CYS A 80 22.84 7.31 2.27
N ILE A 81 22.41 7.42 3.53
CA ILE A 81 23.33 7.34 4.67
C ILE A 81 23.84 5.91 4.89
N HIS A 82 23.08 4.89 4.48
CA HIS A 82 23.45 3.48 4.72
C HIS A 82 24.52 2.96 3.77
N CYS A 83 24.55 3.43 2.51
CA CYS A 83 25.45 2.90 1.49
C CYS A 83 26.17 3.97 0.65
N GLY A 84 25.95 5.27 0.91
CA GLY A 84 26.51 6.37 0.12
C GLY A 84 25.94 6.51 -1.30
N GLY A 85 24.96 5.69 -1.67
CA GLY A 85 24.35 5.71 -2.99
C GLY A 85 23.60 7.02 -3.27
N LYS A 86 23.79 7.60 -4.46
CA LYS A 86 23.17 8.88 -4.86
C LYS A 86 21.89 8.72 -5.67
N ARG A 87 21.58 7.49 -6.09
CA ARG A 87 20.40 7.19 -6.90
C ARG A 87 19.22 6.89 -5.97
N ILE A 88 18.28 7.83 -5.91
CA ILE A 88 17.11 7.78 -5.02
C ILE A 88 15.84 7.75 -5.89
N ARG A 89 15.03 6.71 -5.73
CA ARG A 89 13.71 6.60 -6.38
C ARG A 89 12.66 7.29 -5.55
N ASN A 90 11.82 8.06 -6.23
CA ASN A 90 10.61 8.64 -5.68
C ASN A 90 9.40 7.79 -6.07
N TRP A 91 8.80 7.10 -5.09
CA TRP A 91 7.60 6.28 -5.27
C TRP A 91 6.44 6.86 -4.48
N GLY A 92 5.25 6.88 -5.07
CA GLY A 92 4.05 7.24 -4.32
C GLY A 92 3.64 6.13 -3.35
N VAL A 93 2.97 6.51 -2.26
CA VAL A 93 2.56 5.56 -1.22
C VAL A 93 1.54 4.59 -1.79
N TRP A 94 0.56 5.01 -2.58
CA TRP A 94 -0.42 4.08 -3.16
C TRP A 94 -0.19 3.77 -4.63
N ASN A 95 0.07 4.82 -5.41
CA ASN A 95 0.23 4.76 -6.86
C ASN A 95 1.27 5.80 -7.31
N ALA A 96 1.64 5.82 -8.58
CA ALA A 96 2.69 6.69 -9.09
C ALA A 96 2.35 8.20 -9.02
N GLN A 97 1.07 8.55 -8.97
CA GLN A 97 0.54 9.92 -8.99
C GLN A 97 0.23 10.47 -7.59
N ASP A 98 0.37 9.63 -6.56
CA ASP A 98 0.11 10.00 -5.17
C ASP A 98 0.94 11.22 -4.76
N THR A 99 0.36 12.12 -3.97
CA THR A 99 1.07 13.27 -3.41
C THR A 99 1.97 12.87 -2.25
N LYS A 100 1.65 11.77 -1.57
CA LYS A 100 2.51 11.20 -0.52
C LYS A 100 3.60 10.39 -1.19
N ARG A 101 4.85 10.82 -0.99
CA ARG A 101 6.03 10.23 -1.63
C ARG A 101 6.95 9.59 -0.61
N THR A 102 7.57 8.48 -1.02
CA THR A 102 8.62 7.76 -0.31
C THR A 102 9.88 7.80 -1.17
N HIS A 103 11.00 8.18 -0.56
CA HIS A 103 12.30 8.22 -1.23
C HIS A 103 13.13 7.02 -0.80
N ILE A 104 13.48 6.16 -1.76
CA ILE A 104 14.12 4.87 -1.53
C ILE A 104 15.44 4.84 -2.29
N CYS A 105 16.52 4.41 -1.63
CA CYS A 105 17.81 4.21 -2.31
C CYS A 105 17.72 3.07 -3.33
N GLU A 106 18.19 3.26 -4.56
CA GLU A 106 18.20 2.18 -5.55
C GLU A 106 19.24 1.10 -5.29
N THR A 107 20.33 1.45 -4.62
CA THR A 107 21.46 0.55 -4.40
C THR A 107 21.18 -0.44 -3.27
N CYS A 108 20.76 0.05 -2.10
CA CYS A 108 20.50 -0.79 -0.93
C CYS A 108 19.01 -0.97 -0.60
N ASN A 109 18.12 -0.36 -1.38
CA ASN A 109 16.66 -0.45 -1.22
C ASN A 109 16.11 0.03 0.14
N SER A 110 16.91 0.83 0.88
CA SER A 110 16.47 1.45 2.14
C SER A 110 15.53 2.62 1.88
N ALA A 111 14.44 2.71 2.65
CA ALA A 111 13.55 3.86 2.66
C ALA A 111 14.13 4.96 3.54
N LEU A 112 14.39 6.13 2.97
CA LEU A 112 15.17 7.19 3.60
C LEU A 112 14.28 8.22 4.29
N TYR A 113 13.36 8.83 3.54
CA TYR A 113 12.50 9.89 4.02
C TYR A 113 11.20 9.98 3.22
N ARG A 114 10.25 10.74 3.77
CA ARG A 114 8.98 11.08 3.12
C ARG A 114 8.92 12.53 2.68
N SER A 115 8.15 12.79 1.62
CA SER A 115 7.82 14.14 1.18
C SER A 115 6.40 14.22 0.64
N TYR A 116 5.92 15.46 0.45
CA TYR A 116 4.66 15.75 -0.22
C TYR A 116 4.95 16.43 -1.57
N GLY A 117 4.30 16.00 -2.64
CA GLY A 117 4.44 16.61 -3.97
C GLY A 117 4.09 15.69 -5.14
N LYS A 118 3.91 16.29 -6.32
CA LYS A 118 3.82 15.55 -7.59
C LYS A 118 5.23 15.36 -8.16
N ARG A 119 5.38 14.28 -8.95
CA ARG A 119 6.65 13.81 -9.51
C ARG A 119 7.29 14.87 -10.40
#